data_AF-A0A292PL05-F1
#
_entry.id   AF-A0A292PL05-F1
#
_cell.length_a   1.000
_cell.length_b   1.000
_cell.length_c   1.000
_cell.angle_alpha   90.00
_cell.angle_beta   90.00
_cell.angle_gamma   90.00
#
_symmetry.space_group_name_H-M   'P 1'
#
loop_
_entity.id
_entity.type
_entity.pdbx_description
1 polymer ?
#
loop_
_entity_poly.entity_id
_entity_poly.type
_entity_poly.pdbx_seq_one_letter_code
_entity_poly.pdbx_strand_id
1 'polypeptide(L)'
;MDWPTIILECGVSEMPRRLKADARWWFENSDGAVILVLLFFVSVRDKTIRIELWKRATVENLQPTRGNDGGEVTGPTLQRVINITPESVTGAPLKLKFEDIFLRKPKTKRGEANYTITEHDLRTYYNHVWPPVPEASSQDESSAEAESRAISASEGFVVD
;
A
#
# COMPACT_ATOMS: atom_id res chain seq x y z
N MET A 1 26.28 2.85 16.48
CA MET A 1 24.99 2.15 16.46
C MET A 1 24.54 2.11 15.02
N ASP A 2 24.10 0.95 14.55
CA ASP A 2 23.65 0.79 13.17
C ASP A 2 22.19 1.21 13.09
N TRP A 3 21.94 2.34 12.42
CA TRP A 3 20.60 2.78 12.07
C TRP A 3 20.14 2.10 10.77
N PRO A 4 18.85 1.77 10.63
CA PRO A 4 18.31 1.30 9.36
C PRO A 4 18.29 2.44 8.32
N THR A 5 18.39 2.08 7.05
CA THR A 5 18.31 3.01 5.92
C THR A 5 16.86 3.26 5.48
N ILE A 6 15.98 2.29 5.72
CA ILE A 6 14.56 2.33 5.42
C ILE A 6 13.76 1.96 6.67
N ILE A 7 12.71 2.72 6.93
CA ILE A 7 11.72 2.45 7.97
C ILE A 7 10.36 2.17 7.32
N LEU A 8 9.61 1.23 7.87
CA LEU A 8 8.22 0.95 7.49
C LEU A 8 7.37 1.07 8.76
N GLU A 9 6.43 2.01 8.78
CA GLU A 9 5.48 2.18 9.90
C GLU A 9 4.05 2.01 9.40
N CYS A 10 3.22 1.32 10.18
CA CYS A 10 1.82 1.09 9.85
C CYS A 10 0.90 1.53 11.00
N GLY A 11 0.02 2.49 10.71
CA GLY A 11 -1.01 2.96 11.61
C GLY A 11 -2.38 2.45 11.17
N VAL A 12 -3.05 1.68 12.03
CA VAL A 12 -4.39 1.15 11.77
C VAL A 12 -5.42 2.00 12.50
N SER A 13 -6.29 2.69 11.77
CA SER A 13 -7.26 3.66 12.30
C SER A 13 -6.65 4.78 13.16
N GLU A 14 -5.33 4.96 13.06
CA GLU A 14 -4.59 5.97 13.80
C GLU A 14 -4.72 7.37 13.16
N MET A 15 -4.52 8.41 13.97
CA MET A 15 -4.50 9.78 13.47
C MET A 15 -3.27 9.99 12.58
N PRO A 16 -3.42 10.43 11.31
CA PRO A 16 -2.30 10.61 10.39
C PRO A 16 -1.19 11.54 10.88
N ARG A 17 -1.51 12.43 11.83
CA ARG A 17 -0.54 13.34 12.46
C ARG A 17 0.53 12.61 13.28
N ARG A 18 0.20 11.47 13.91
CA ARG A 18 1.15 10.72 14.74
C ARG A 18 2.22 10.02 13.89
N LEU A 19 1.78 9.23 12.91
CA LEU A 19 2.69 8.56 11.96
C LEU A 19 3.64 9.53 11.23
N LYS A 20 3.17 10.75 10.90
CA LYS A 20 4.02 11.77 10.29
C LYS A 20 5.03 12.37 11.27
N ALA A 21 4.67 12.50 12.54
CA ALA A 21 5.61 12.89 13.58
C ALA A 21 6.69 11.81 13.78
N ASP A 22 6.31 10.54 13.76
CA ASP A 22 7.26 9.42 13.86
C ASP A 22 8.22 9.40 12.67
N ALA A 23 7.72 9.54 11.44
CA ALA A 23 8.59 9.67 10.26
C ALA A 23 9.59 10.82 10.39
N ARG A 24 9.12 11.99 10.83
CA ARG A 24 9.98 13.15 11.02
C ARG A 24 11.05 12.87 12.09
N TRP A 25 10.67 12.24 13.19
CA TRP A 25 11.59 11.85 14.26
C TRP A 25 12.71 10.94 13.72
N TRP A 26 12.38 9.92 12.89
CA TRP A 26 13.38 9.04 12.28
C TRP A 26 14.41 9.80 11.43
N PHE A 27 13.99 10.80 10.66
CA PHE A 27 14.91 11.61 9.85
C PHE A 27 15.78 12.56 10.68
N GLU A 28 15.21 13.15 11.73
CA GLU A 28 15.89 14.15 12.55
C GLU A 28 16.89 13.52 13.54
N ASN A 29 16.64 12.31 14.03
CA ASN A 29 17.45 11.68 15.09
C ASN A 29 18.46 10.65 14.58
N SER A 30 18.39 10.27 13.30
CA SER A 30 19.29 9.26 12.71
C SER A 30 20.62 9.80 12.19
N ASP A 31 20.88 11.11 12.34
CA ASP A 31 22.05 11.79 11.76
C ASP A 31 22.25 11.51 10.26
N GLY A 32 21.13 11.36 9.54
CA GLY A 32 21.11 11.08 8.10
C GLY A 32 21.31 9.63 7.69
N ALA A 33 21.36 8.69 8.63
CA ALA A 33 21.41 7.27 8.31
C ALA A 33 20.08 6.75 7.74
N VAL A 34 18.93 7.30 8.18
CA VAL A 34 17.62 6.97 7.59
C VAL A 34 17.43 7.79 6.31
N ILE A 35 17.25 7.08 5.19
CA ILE A 35 17.05 7.66 3.86
C ILE A 35 15.59 7.62 3.44
N LEU A 36 14.88 6.54 3.76
CA LEU A 36 13.48 6.32 3.36
C LEU A 36 12.60 6.00 4.57
N VAL A 37 11.38 6.53 4.56
CA VAL A 37 10.30 6.12 5.47
C VAL A 37 9.05 5.85 4.65
N LEU A 38 8.48 4.65 4.79
CA LEU A 38 7.19 4.27 4.24
C LEU A 38 6.15 4.29 5.35
N LEU A 39 5.12 5.13 5.21
CA LEU A 39 4.01 5.20 6.14
C LEU A 39 2.77 4.57 5.52
N PHE A 40 2.19 3.59 6.21
CA PHE A 40 0.94 2.93 5.85
C PHE A 40 -0.17 3.43 6.78
N PHE A 41 -1.18 4.08 6.20
CA PHE A 41 -2.38 4.51 6.90
C PHE A 41 -3.52 3.60 6.47
N VAL A 42 -3.96 2.72 7.37
CA VAL A 42 -4.99 1.73 7.09
C VAL A 42 -6.30 2.13 7.77
N SER A 43 -7.35 2.41 7.00
CA SER A 43 -8.72 2.53 7.52
C SER A 43 -9.42 1.19 7.38
N VAL A 44 -9.64 0.49 8.49
CA VAL A 44 -10.39 -0.78 8.49
C VAL A 44 -11.87 -0.55 8.20
N ARG A 45 -12.43 0.55 8.70
CA ARG A 45 -13.82 0.93 8.47
C ARG A 45 -14.11 1.15 6.99
N ASP A 46 -13.26 1.93 6.34
CA ASP A 46 -13.46 2.32 4.94
C ASP A 46 -12.80 1.35 3.96
N LYS A 47 -12.07 0.34 4.49
CA LYS A 47 -11.21 -0.57 3.74
C LYS A 47 -10.31 0.18 2.77
N THR A 48 -9.53 1.11 3.29
CA THR A 48 -8.56 1.87 2.48
C THR A 48 -7.16 1.77 3.06
N ILE A 49 -6.17 1.84 2.18
CA ILE A 49 -4.76 1.90 2.54
C ILE A 49 -4.15 3.07 1.78
N ARG A 50 -3.62 4.04 2.53
CA ARG A 50 -2.78 5.09 1.95
C ARG A 50 -1.33 4.80 2.31
N ILE A 51 -0.45 4.84 1.31
CA ILE A 51 0.99 4.68 1.48
C ILE A 51 1.65 6.00 1.14
N GLU A 52 2.47 6.53 2.04
CA GLU A 52 3.33 7.67 1.77
C GLU A 52 4.79 7.25 1.75
N LEU A 53 5.51 7.56 0.67
CA LEU A 53 6.96 7.42 0.58
C LEU A 53 7.62 8.75 0.86
N TRP A 54 8.31 8.83 1.99
CA TRP A 54 9.14 9.95 2.38
C TRP A 54 10.61 9.63 2.15
N LYS A 55 11.36 10.62 1.68
CA LYS A 55 12.79 10.51 1.45
C LYS A 55 13.51 11.71 2.04
N ARG A 56 14.68 11.50 2.63
CA ARG A 56 15.62 12.58 2.91
C ARG A 56 16.14 13.15 1.58
N ALA A 57 15.75 14.37 1.27
CA ALA A 57 16.16 15.04 0.04
C ALA A 57 16.53 16.50 0.32
N THR A 58 17.44 17.01 -0.50
CA THR A 58 17.81 18.41 -0.52
C THR A 58 16.93 19.09 -1.56
N VAL A 59 16.17 20.10 -1.14
CA VAL A 59 15.23 20.86 -1.97
C VAL A 59 15.50 22.35 -1.84
N GLU A 60 15.21 23.14 -2.88
CA GLU A 60 15.30 24.60 -2.81
C GLU A 60 14.34 25.14 -1.73
N ASN A 61 14.85 26.04 -0.88
CA ASN A 61 14.02 26.68 0.13
C ASN A 61 13.19 27.80 -0.48
N LEU A 62 11.97 27.46 -0.87
CA LEU A 62 10.99 28.42 -1.39
C LEU A 62 10.46 29.40 -0.33
N GLN A 63 10.85 29.25 0.94
CA GLN A 63 10.51 30.18 2.03
C GLN A 63 11.77 30.65 2.77
N PRO A 64 12.49 31.66 2.23
CA PRO A 64 13.59 32.30 2.93
C PRO A 64 13.10 32.89 4.25
N THR A 65 13.75 32.56 5.36
CA THR A 65 13.55 33.24 6.65
C THR A 65 14.72 34.19 6.88
N ARG A 66 14.59 35.18 7.78
CA ARG A 66 15.63 36.21 8.02
C ARG A 66 17.01 35.66 8.44
N GLY A 67 17.15 34.37 8.71
CA GLY A 67 18.42 33.70 9.02
C GLY A 67 18.86 32.66 7.99
N ASN A 68 18.15 32.50 6.87
CA ASN A 68 18.50 31.55 5.82
C ASN A 68 18.15 32.13 4.44
N ASP A 69 19.17 32.70 3.78
CA ASP A 69 19.08 33.37 2.48
C ASP A 69 18.82 32.35 1.36
N GLY A 70 17.56 31.93 1.18
CA GLY A 70 17.09 31.25 -0.04
C GLY A 70 17.90 30.04 -0.51
N GLY A 71 18.57 29.32 0.39
CA GLY A 71 19.44 28.19 0.06
C GLY A 71 18.72 26.85 -0.05
N GLU A 72 19.48 25.78 -0.28
CA GLU A 72 18.97 24.41 -0.24
C GLU A 72 18.74 23.93 1.20
N VAL A 73 17.60 23.27 1.46
CA VAL A 73 17.29 22.64 2.75
C VAL A 73 17.22 21.14 2.57
N THR A 74 17.93 20.41 3.44
CA THR A 74 17.86 18.95 3.48
C THR A 74 16.87 18.52 4.55
N GLY A 75 15.87 17.73 4.16
CA GLY A 75 14.85 17.27 5.09
C GLY A 75 13.93 16.18 4.53
N PRO A 76 12.97 15.72 5.35
CA PRO A 76 11.95 14.76 4.92
C PRO A 76 11.09 15.38 3.82
N THR A 77 11.13 14.77 2.63
CA THR A 77 10.37 15.21 1.46
C THR A 77 9.45 14.08 1.00
N LEU A 78 8.16 14.35 0.89
CA LEU A 78 7.17 13.41 0.38
C LEU A 78 7.38 13.20 -1.13
N GLN A 79 7.78 11.98 -1.51
CA GLN A 79 8.07 11.62 -2.90
C GLN A 79 6.85 11.06 -3.62
N ARG A 80 6.01 10.31 -2.89
CA ARG A 80 4.88 9.60 -3.48
C ARG A 80 3.77 9.40 -2.46
N VAL A 81 2.53 9.48 -2.94
CA VAL A 81 1.34 8.99 -2.25
C VAL A 81 0.69 7.95 -3.13
N ILE A 82 0.34 6.81 -2.56
CA ILE A 82 -0.46 5.77 -3.18
C ILE A 82 -1.71 5.61 -2.34
N ASN A 83 -2.87 5.54 -3.00
CA ASN A 83 -4.12 5.20 -2.32
C ASN A 83 -4.67 3.92 -2.93
N ILE A 84 -5.04 2.99 -2.06
CA ILE A 84 -5.68 1.74 -2.40
C ILE A 84 -7.06 1.74 -1.75
N THR A 85 -8.09 1.64 -2.58
CA THR A 85 -9.50 1.56 -2.18
C THR A 85 -10.09 0.25 -2.69
N PRO A 86 -11.30 -0.14 -2.26
CA PRO A 86 -11.96 -1.32 -2.81
C PRO A 86 -12.06 -1.27 -4.34
N GLU A 87 -12.23 -0.09 -4.92
CA GLU A 87 -12.48 0.13 -6.35
C GLU A 87 -11.20 0.31 -7.14
N SER A 88 -10.19 1.01 -6.61
CA SER A 88 -9.05 1.48 -7.41
C SER A 88 -7.73 1.53 -6.65
N VAL A 89 -6.63 1.52 -7.39
CA VAL A 89 -5.29 1.85 -6.90
C VAL A 89 -4.85 3.10 -7.66
N THR A 90 -4.40 4.13 -6.94
CA THR A 90 -3.91 5.38 -7.53
C THR A 90 -2.49 5.67 -7.05
N GLY A 91 -1.70 6.35 -7.89
CA GLY A 91 -0.32 6.73 -7.57
C GLY A 91 0.73 5.64 -7.78
N ALA A 92 0.31 4.43 -8.18
CA ALA A 92 1.19 3.32 -8.54
C ALA A 92 2.09 3.66 -9.75
N PRO A 93 3.22 2.95 -9.94
CA PRO A 93 3.81 1.97 -9.02
C PRO A 93 4.60 2.63 -7.88
N LEU A 94 4.82 1.89 -6.78
CA LEU A 94 5.81 2.27 -5.76
C LEU A 94 7.19 1.81 -6.23
N LYS A 95 8.09 2.76 -6.50
CA LYS A 95 9.48 2.48 -6.90
C LYS A 95 10.43 2.81 -5.76
N LEU A 96 11.18 1.83 -5.30
CA LEU A 96 12.25 2.01 -4.32
C LEU A 96 13.59 1.82 -5.01
N LYS A 97 14.44 2.86 -4.97
CA LYS A 97 15.76 2.77 -5.58
C LYS A 97 16.67 1.89 -4.73
N PHE A 98 17.41 0.99 -5.39
CA PHE A 98 18.37 0.12 -4.71
C PHE A 98 19.39 0.94 -3.92
N GLU A 99 19.88 2.03 -4.50
CA GLU A 99 20.88 2.91 -3.87
C GLU A 99 20.35 3.60 -2.62
N ASP A 100 19.05 3.89 -2.55
CA ASP A 100 18.43 4.53 -1.38
C ASP A 100 18.28 3.54 -0.21
N ILE A 101 18.21 2.23 -0.49
CA ILE A 101 18.08 1.17 0.52
C ILE A 101 19.47 0.65 0.95
N PHE A 102 20.34 0.37 -0.01
CA PHE A 102 21.61 -0.33 0.22
C PHE A 102 22.82 0.61 0.27
N LEU A 103 22.64 1.91 0.05
CA LEU A 103 23.67 2.96 0.07
C LEU A 103 24.87 2.69 -0.85
N ARG A 104 24.64 1.93 -1.92
CA ARG A 104 25.64 1.60 -2.93
C ARG A 104 24.98 1.32 -4.27
N LYS A 105 25.76 1.44 -5.35
CA LYS A 105 25.30 1.08 -6.69
C LYS A 105 24.89 -0.40 -6.78
N PRO A 106 23.83 -0.72 -7.52
CA PRO A 106 23.44 -2.11 -7.76
C PRO A 106 24.50 -2.84 -8.59
N LYS A 107 24.79 -4.08 -8.22
CA LYS A 107 25.62 -5.02 -9.00
C LYS A 107 24.71 -5.76 -9.97
N THR A 108 24.47 -5.17 -11.14
CA THR A 108 23.55 -5.72 -12.16
C THR A 108 23.89 -7.15 -12.60
N LYS A 109 25.17 -7.51 -12.64
CA LYS A 109 25.63 -8.91 -12.91
C LYS A 109 25.14 -9.94 -11.88
N ARG A 110 24.72 -9.50 -10.69
CA ARG A 110 24.14 -10.33 -9.63
C ARG A 110 22.61 -10.23 -9.57
N GLY A 111 21.98 -9.55 -10.54
CA GLY A 111 20.53 -9.34 -10.56
C GLY A 111 20.04 -8.24 -9.61
N GLU A 112 20.92 -7.45 -9.00
CA GLU A 112 20.51 -6.33 -8.14
C GLU A 112 19.90 -5.19 -8.97
N ALA A 113 18.73 -4.68 -8.56
CA ALA A 113 17.98 -3.65 -9.26
C ALA A 113 17.06 -2.88 -8.32
N ASN A 114 16.43 -1.82 -8.83
CA ASN A 114 15.37 -1.10 -8.12
C ASN A 114 14.16 -2.01 -7.93
N TYR A 115 13.46 -1.84 -6.81
CA TYR A 115 12.24 -2.57 -6.51
C TYR A 115 11.05 -1.79 -7.06
N THR A 116 10.18 -2.47 -7.80
CA THR A 116 8.95 -1.89 -8.33
C THR A 116 7.79 -2.74 -7.83
N ILE A 117 6.97 -2.15 -6.97
CA ILE A 117 5.72 -2.74 -6.51
C ILE A 117 4.63 -2.14 -7.41
N THR A 118 4.12 -2.98 -8.29
CA THR A 118 3.20 -2.61 -9.36
C THR A 118 1.79 -2.36 -8.82
N GLU A 119 0.91 -1.82 -9.66
CA GLU A 119 -0.51 -1.72 -9.33
C GLU A 119 -1.12 -3.09 -9.01
N HIS A 120 -0.72 -4.12 -9.75
CA HIS A 120 -1.16 -5.50 -9.51
C HIS A 120 -0.70 -5.99 -8.13
N ASP A 121 0.56 -5.78 -7.76
CA ASP A 121 1.07 -6.17 -6.44
C ASP A 121 0.33 -5.46 -5.31
N LEU A 122 0.03 -4.16 -5.47
CA LEU A 122 -0.73 -3.37 -4.51
C LEU A 122 -2.18 -3.86 -4.39
N ARG A 123 -2.81 -4.24 -5.52
CA ARG A 123 -4.14 -4.84 -5.53
C ARG A 123 -4.15 -6.20 -4.84
N THR A 124 -3.15 -7.02 -5.12
CA THR A 124 -2.96 -8.33 -4.48
C THR A 124 -2.79 -8.15 -2.97
N TYR A 125 -1.94 -7.21 -2.53
CA TYR A 125 -1.80 -6.86 -1.12
C TYR A 125 -3.13 -6.44 -0.48
N TYR A 126 -3.91 -5.58 -1.15
CA TYR A 126 -5.24 -5.19 -0.66
C TYR A 126 -6.18 -6.40 -0.47
N ASN A 127 -6.21 -7.32 -1.44
CA ASN A 127 -7.03 -8.53 -1.36
C ASN A 127 -6.53 -9.50 -0.28
N HIS A 128 -5.24 -9.47 0.09
CA HIS A 128 -4.76 -10.21 1.25
C HIS A 128 -5.26 -9.62 2.59
N VAL A 129 -5.39 -8.29 2.67
CA VAL A 129 -5.93 -7.62 3.88
C VAL A 129 -7.44 -7.81 3.99
N TRP A 130 -8.16 -7.66 2.87
CA TRP A 130 -9.61 -7.90 2.78
C TRP A 130 -9.91 -8.85 1.62
N PRO A 131 -9.95 -10.17 1.88
CA PRO A 131 -10.29 -11.16 0.86
C PRO A 131 -11.64 -10.87 0.21
N PRO A 132 -11.77 -11.07 -1.11
CA PRO A 132 -13.08 -11.01 -1.76
C PRO A 132 -13.98 -12.07 -1.13
N VAL A 133 -15.27 -11.74 -0.98
CA VAL A 133 -16.26 -12.74 -0.57
C VAL A 133 -16.29 -13.80 -1.68
N PRO A 134 -16.20 -15.10 -1.36
CA PRO A 134 -16.37 -16.14 -2.36
C PRO A 134 -17.74 -15.94 -3.01
N GLU A 135 -17.79 -15.84 -4.34
CA GLU A 135 -19.08 -15.97 -5.03
C GLU A 135 -19.69 -17.30 -4.59
N ALA A 136 -20.86 -17.24 -3.97
CA ALA A 136 -21.60 -18.45 -3.62
C ALA A 136 -21.71 -19.29 -4.89
N SER A 137 -21.14 -20.48 -4.87
CA SER A 137 -21.18 -21.42 -5.98
C SER A 137 -22.62 -21.57 -6.44
N SER A 138 -22.88 -21.25 -7.70
CA SER A 138 -24.14 -21.39 -8.42
C SER A 138 -24.55 -22.86 -8.63
N GLN A 139 -24.30 -23.73 -7.66
CA GLN A 139 -24.63 -25.16 -7.68
C GLN A 139 -25.93 -25.49 -6.93
N ASP A 140 -26.48 -24.56 -6.13
CA ASP A 140 -27.69 -24.84 -5.34
C ASP A 140 -29.02 -24.58 -6.09
N GLU A 141 -29.02 -23.83 -7.20
CA GLU A 141 -30.26 -23.61 -7.99
C GLU A 141 -30.62 -24.79 -8.90
N SER A 142 -29.65 -25.63 -9.28
CA SER A 142 -29.91 -26.81 -10.12
C SER A 142 -30.69 -27.90 -9.40
N SER A 143 -30.62 -27.96 -8.07
CA SER A 143 -31.24 -29.00 -7.25
C SER A 143 -32.74 -28.75 -7.07
N ALA A 144 -33.13 -27.48 -6.90
CA ALA A 144 -34.53 -27.08 -6.71
C ALA A 144 -35.36 -27.19 -8.01
N GLU A 145 -34.75 -26.94 -9.18
CA GLU A 145 -35.43 -27.16 -10.47
C GLU A 145 -35.58 -28.65 -10.82
N ALA A 146 -34.65 -29.51 -10.38
CA ALA A 146 -34.75 -30.95 -10.57
C ALA A 146 -35.83 -31.58 -9.69
N GLU A 147 -35.93 -31.15 -8.42
CA GLU A 147 -36.98 -31.61 -7.50
C GLU A 147 -38.39 -31.13 -7.90
N SER A 148 -38.53 -29.87 -8.33
CA SER A 148 -39.83 -29.35 -8.79
C SER A 148 -40.33 -30.04 -10.07
N ARG A 149 -39.44 -30.39 -11.01
CA ARG A 149 -39.78 -31.19 -12.19
C ARG A 149 -40.16 -32.63 -11.84
N ALA A 150 -39.51 -33.24 -10.85
CA ALA A 150 -39.82 -34.60 -10.41
C ALA A 150 -41.20 -34.68 -9.72
N ILE A 151 -41.56 -33.68 -8.93
CA ILE A 151 -42.87 -33.60 -8.25
C ILE A 151 -44.00 -33.44 -9.27
N SER A 152 -43.85 -32.52 -10.24
CA SER A 152 -44.86 -32.29 -11.28
C SER A 152 -45.09 -33.49 -12.21
N ALA A 153 -44.12 -34.37 -12.38
CA ALA A 153 -44.26 -35.58 -13.20
C ALA A 153 -45.05 -36.70 -12.49
N SER A 154 -45.18 -36.63 -11.16
CA SER A 154 -45.81 -37.69 -10.35
C SER A 154 -47.32 -37.53 -10.16
N GLU A 155 -47.88 -36.32 -10.33
CA GLU A 155 -49.32 -36.04 -10.14
C GLU A 155 -50.19 -36.31 -11.39
N GLY A 156 -49.59 -36.76 -12.49
CA GLY A 156 -50.28 -36.93 -13.79
C GLY A 156 -50.96 -38.28 -14.04
N PHE A 157 -50.94 -39.23 -13.12
CA PHE A 157 -51.49 -40.58 -13.36
C PHE A 157 -52.75 -40.85 -12.54
N VAL A 158 -53.90 -40.40 -13.04
CA VAL A 158 -55.22 -40.91 -12.63
C VAL A 158 -55.68 -41.89 -13.72
N VAL A 159 -55.81 -43.15 -13.34
CA VAL A 159 -56.38 -44.22 -14.17
C VAL A 159 -57.88 -44.31 -13.89
N ASP A 160 -58.67 -44.29 -14.97
CA ASP A 160 -60.13 -44.49 -15.00
C ASP A 160 -60.59 -45.84 -14.43
#